data_AF-A0A7T4EEK2-F1
#
_entry.id   AF-A0A7T4EEK2-F1
#
_cell.length_a   1.000
_cell.length_b   1.000
_cell.length_c   1.000
_cell.angle_alpha   90.00
_cell.angle_beta   90.00
_cell.angle_gamma   90.00
#
_symmetry.space_group_name_H-M   'P 1'
#
loop_
_entity.id
_entity.type
_entity.pdbx_description
1 polymer ?
#
loop_
_entity_poly.entity_id
_entity_poly.type
_entity_poly.pdbx_seq_one_letter_code
_entity_poly.pdbx_strand_id
1 'polypeptide(L)'
;MDRSKASGFSTVRSGFVFTLLSILFLSGCAQFLGADQGLSPEDEPYLFDRWDPNFHLAQPCADVTEERLAELGLMRLPDETGIPDREGLDSCSFDTEDGGMVIMSGGAYKLAAVTRRWLTLDYSPKESKHPALAYKQDGSDDSCNIAAETPRGTVEVHFKPSFEVDLSEPEQCAQAENYFDLLIGEKLNEYRKN
;
A
#
# COMPACT_ATOMS: atom_id res chain seq x y z
N MET A 1 58.22 58.90 -32.94
CA MET A 1 56.91 59.48 -33.31
C MET A 1 55.96 59.17 -32.17
N ASP A 2 56.04 59.85 -31.03
CA ASP A 2 55.88 61.28 -30.76
C ASP A 2 54.41 61.75 -30.78
N ARG A 3 53.88 61.91 -29.56
CA ARG A 3 52.86 62.87 -29.03
C ARG A 3 51.92 62.14 -28.04
N SER A 4 52.07 62.32 -26.71
CA SER A 4 51.61 63.49 -25.91
C SER A 4 50.12 63.80 -26.17
N LYS A 5 49.21 63.99 -25.21
CA LYS A 5 49.31 64.52 -23.84
C LYS A 5 47.88 64.53 -23.22
N ALA A 6 47.81 64.45 -21.87
CA ALA A 6 46.92 65.21 -20.96
C ALA A 6 45.38 65.01 -21.11
N SER A 7 44.49 65.19 -20.13
CA SER A 7 44.45 65.45 -18.68
C SER A 7 42.98 65.74 -18.34
N GLY A 8 42.52 65.51 -17.10
CA GLY A 8 41.35 66.20 -16.52
C GLY A 8 40.22 65.27 -16.08
N PHE A 9 40.11 64.90 -14.80
CA PHE A 9 39.41 65.58 -13.71
C PHE A 9 37.89 65.78 -13.92
N SER A 10 37.08 65.04 -13.17
CA SER A 10 36.07 65.57 -12.22
C SER A 10 34.85 64.65 -12.08
N THR A 11 34.74 64.12 -10.86
CA THR A 11 33.57 63.77 -10.05
C THR A 11 32.21 64.30 -10.55
N VAL A 12 31.16 63.46 -10.51
CA VAL A 12 29.91 63.63 -9.71
C VAL A 12 28.89 62.51 -10.01
N ARG A 13 28.50 61.80 -8.93
CA ARG A 13 27.22 61.15 -8.57
C ARG A 13 26.34 60.53 -9.68
N SER A 14 25.95 59.25 -9.50
CA SER A 14 24.60 58.88 -9.00
C SER A 14 24.34 57.37 -9.17
N GLY A 15 23.59 56.76 -8.23
CA GLY A 15 22.99 55.42 -8.35
C GLY A 15 23.80 54.31 -7.66
N PHE A 16 23.73 54.12 -6.34
CA PHE A 16 22.67 53.42 -5.60
C PHE A 16 22.30 52.02 -6.16
N VAL A 17 22.63 51.01 -5.34
CA VAL A 17 21.93 49.72 -5.12
C VAL A 17 22.23 48.59 -6.11
N PHE A 18 23.20 47.75 -5.75
CA PHE A 18 23.14 46.30 -6.02
C PHE A 18 23.76 45.54 -4.84
N THR A 19 23.13 45.67 -3.68
CA THR A 19 23.30 44.77 -2.54
C THR A 19 21.91 44.51 -2.01
N LEU A 20 21.46 43.25 -2.10
CA LEU A 20 20.21 42.64 -1.59
C LEU A 20 19.46 41.79 -2.65
N LEU A 21 20.16 40.98 -3.44
CA LEU A 21 19.51 39.94 -4.24
C LEU A 21 20.24 38.59 -4.15
N SER A 22 20.56 38.17 -2.93
CA SER A 22 21.17 36.85 -2.69
C SER A 22 20.58 36.10 -1.49
N ILE A 23 19.40 36.52 -0.98
CA ILE A 23 18.70 35.83 0.12
C ILE A 23 17.37 35.19 -0.34
N LEU A 24 17.05 35.21 -1.64
CA LEU A 24 15.82 34.60 -2.17
C LEU A 24 16.00 33.20 -2.81
N PHE A 25 17.16 32.54 -2.60
CA PHE A 25 17.43 31.20 -3.14
C PHE A 25 17.77 30.15 -2.08
N LEU A 26 17.30 30.33 -0.83
CA LEU A 26 17.40 29.30 0.22
C LEU A 26 16.04 28.81 0.74
N SER A 27 14.93 29.19 0.12
CA SER A 27 13.60 28.61 0.40
C SER A 27 13.14 27.55 -0.62
N GLY A 28 13.96 27.27 -1.65
CA GLY A 28 13.57 26.42 -2.78
C GLY A 28 14.28 25.07 -2.90
N CYS A 29 15.06 24.64 -1.91
CA CYS A 29 15.79 23.36 -1.96
C CYS A 29 15.15 22.23 -1.13
N ALA A 30 14.07 22.50 -0.39
CA ALA A 30 13.36 21.46 0.38
C ALA A 30 12.36 20.66 -0.47
N GLN A 31 11.90 21.19 -1.61
CA GLN A 31 10.96 20.49 -2.50
C GLN A 31 11.64 19.47 -3.42
N PHE A 32 12.97 19.46 -3.51
CA PHE A 32 13.73 18.57 -4.39
C PHE A 32 14.21 17.28 -3.71
N LEU A 33 13.93 17.12 -2.41
CA LEU A 33 14.24 15.94 -1.61
C LEU A 33 12.98 15.34 -0.99
N GLY A 34 11.96 15.08 -1.81
CA GLY A 34 10.88 14.09 -1.58
C GLY A 34 10.43 13.84 -0.13
N ALA A 35 10.21 14.89 0.65
CA ALA A 35 9.78 14.80 2.04
C ALA A 35 8.51 15.64 2.21
N ASP A 36 7.51 15.01 2.84
CA ASP A 36 6.22 15.55 3.27
C ASP A 36 5.29 16.10 2.19
N GLN A 37 4.74 15.21 1.37
CA GLN A 37 3.36 15.43 0.94
C GLN A 37 2.55 14.24 1.44
N GLY A 38 1.88 14.44 2.58
CA GLY A 38 0.78 13.59 3.00
C GLY A 38 -0.29 13.51 1.90
N LEU A 39 -1.26 12.61 2.08
CA LEU A 39 -2.29 12.37 1.06
C LEU A 39 -3.03 13.65 0.67
N SER A 40 -3.45 13.72 -0.59
CA SER A 40 -4.39 14.76 -1.00
C SER A 40 -5.78 14.49 -0.42
N PRO A 41 -6.60 15.53 -0.15
CA PRO A 41 -7.91 15.37 0.50
C PRO A 41 -8.88 14.43 -0.23
N GLU A 42 -8.78 14.31 -1.55
CA GLU A 42 -9.60 13.40 -2.35
C GLU A 42 -9.23 11.91 -2.16
N ASP A 43 -8.01 11.63 -1.71
CA ASP A 43 -7.48 10.29 -1.49
C ASP A 43 -7.58 9.83 -0.03
N GLU A 44 -7.69 10.76 0.93
CA GLU A 44 -7.92 10.47 2.37
C GLU A 44 -9.03 9.43 2.67
N PRO A 45 -10.20 9.42 1.99
CA PRO A 45 -11.22 8.40 2.26
C PRO A 45 -10.88 7.01 1.71
N TYR A 46 -9.81 6.88 0.94
CA TYR A 46 -9.44 5.65 0.21
C TYR A 46 -8.08 5.10 0.62
N LEU A 47 -7.16 5.97 1.01
CA LEU A 47 -5.75 5.68 1.29
C LEU A 47 -5.35 6.22 2.67
N PHE A 48 -4.16 5.81 3.13
CA PHE A 48 -3.56 6.33 4.36
C PHE A 48 -2.23 7.04 4.10
N ASP A 49 -1.94 8.05 4.94
CA ASP A 49 -0.61 8.66 4.96
C ASP A 49 0.38 7.67 5.61
N ARG A 50 1.06 6.91 4.76
CA ARG A 50 2.04 5.89 5.18
C ARG A 50 3.31 6.50 5.80
N TRP A 51 3.49 7.81 5.71
CA TRP A 51 4.60 8.53 6.32
C TRP A 51 4.24 9.09 7.71
N ASP A 52 2.97 9.02 8.14
CA ASP A 52 2.59 9.31 9.52
C ASP A 52 3.30 8.32 10.47
N PRO A 53 4.15 8.78 11.40
CA PRO A 53 4.84 7.90 12.34
C PRO A 53 3.89 7.13 13.26
N ASN A 54 2.62 7.54 13.37
CA ASN A 54 1.59 6.83 14.12
C ASN A 54 0.83 5.82 13.26
N PHE A 55 1.10 5.72 11.95
CA PHE A 55 0.48 4.75 11.08
C PHE A 55 1.09 3.36 11.30
N HIS A 56 0.24 2.41 11.69
CA HIS A 56 0.61 1.01 11.87
C HIS A 56 -0.32 0.15 11.01
N LEU A 57 0.25 -0.49 10.00
CA LEU A 57 -0.47 -1.44 9.17
C LEU A 57 -0.62 -2.77 9.91
N ALA A 58 -1.74 -3.46 9.71
CA ALA A 58 -1.87 -4.85 10.17
C ALA A 58 -0.85 -5.73 9.43
N GLN A 59 -0.12 -6.59 10.15
CA GLN A 59 0.93 -7.45 9.60
C GLN A 59 0.58 -8.94 9.72
N PRO A 60 -0.49 -9.41 9.04
CA PRO A 60 -0.92 -10.80 9.17
C PRO A 60 0.17 -11.82 8.83
N CYS A 61 1.15 -11.48 7.99
CA CYS A 61 2.23 -12.39 7.62
C CYS A 61 3.22 -12.66 8.75
N ALA A 62 3.39 -11.70 9.67
CA ALA A 62 4.20 -11.85 10.88
C ALA A 62 3.50 -12.67 11.97
N ASP A 63 2.15 -12.69 11.96
CA ASP A 63 1.33 -13.38 12.95
C ASP A 63 1.14 -14.88 12.65
N VAL A 64 1.36 -15.32 11.41
CA VAL A 64 1.23 -16.75 11.02
C VAL A 64 2.56 -17.50 11.17
N THR A 65 2.57 -18.53 12.00
CA THR A 65 3.76 -19.35 12.28
C THR A 65 3.87 -20.55 11.33
N GLU A 66 5.09 -21.08 11.17
CA GLU A 66 5.32 -22.28 10.36
C GLU A 66 4.61 -23.51 10.91
N GLU A 67 4.46 -23.64 12.23
CA GLU A 67 3.68 -24.71 12.85
C GLU A 67 2.21 -24.63 12.43
N ARG A 68 1.64 -23.42 12.41
CA ARG A 68 0.26 -23.20 11.98
C ARG A 68 0.08 -23.53 10.50
N LEU A 69 1.04 -23.15 9.65
CA LEU A 69 1.00 -23.49 8.23
C LEU A 69 1.05 -25.01 8.03
N ALA A 70 1.95 -25.70 8.74
CA ALA A 70 2.05 -27.16 8.68
C ALA A 70 0.77 -27.88 9.14
N GLU A 71 0.11 -27.38 10.20
CA GLU A 71 -1.19 -27.92 10.65
C GLU A 71 -2.29 -27.78 9.60
N LEU A 72 -2.21 -26.74 8.76
CA LEU A 72 -3.19 -26.44 7.72
C LEU A 72 -2.83 -27.07 6.35
N GLY A 73 -1.71 -27.81 6.25
CA GLY A 73 -1.22 -28.34 4.98
C GLY A 73 -0.77 -27.24 4.01
N LEU A 74 -0.31 -26.10 4.53
CA LEU A 74 0.17 -24.97 3.76
C LEU A 74 1.69 -24.92 3.78
N MET A 75 2.29 -24.61 2.63
CA MET A 75 3.73 -24.39 2.50
C MET A 75 4.00 -22.94 2.14
N ARG A 76 4.75 -22.22 2.98
CA ARG A 76 5.16 -20.84 2.67
C ARG A 76 6.05 -20.81 1.42
N LEU A 77 5.67 -19.97 0.48
CA LEU A 77 6.49 -19.65 -0.67
C LEU A 77 7.54 -18.61 -0.27
N PRO A 78 8.79 -18.74 -0.75
CA PRO A 78 9.77 -17.67 -0.61
C PRO A 78 9.22 -16.39 -1.24
N ASP A 79 9.34 -15.26 -0.55
CA ASP A 79 8.98 -13.96 -1.13
C ASP A 79 9.91 -13.65 -2.31
N GLU A 80 9.50 -14.01 -3.52
CA GLU A 80 10.21 -13.62 -4.75
C GLU A 80 10.02 -12.14 -5.04
N THR A 81 8.94 -11.55 -4.52
CA THR A 81 8.61 -10.14 -4.63
C THR A 81 8.88 -9.46 -3.30
N GLY A 82 10.12 -9.02 -3.08
CA GLY A 82 10.46 -8.13 -1.97
C GLY A 82 9.77 -6.77 -2.08
N ILE A 83 8.44 -6.74 -1.93
CA ILE A 83 7.68 -5.51 -1.78
C ILE A 83 8.05 -4.98 -0.40
N PRO A 84 8.74 -3.83 -0.29
CA PRO A 84 9.15 -3.33 1.00
C PRO A 84 7.93 -3.03 1.86
N ASP A 85 7.98 -3.36 3.16
CA ASP A 85 6.97 -2.97 4.18
C ASP A 85 6.54 -1.49 4.09
N ARG A 86 7.41 -0.63 3.53
CA ARG A 86 7.21 0.81 3.31
C ARG A 86 6.21 1.16 2.21
N GLU A 87 5.75 0.21 1.42
CA GLU A 87 4.72 0.44 0.39
C GLU A 87 3.30 0.27 0.93
N GLY A 88 3.11 0.11 2.24
CA GLY A 88 1.77 -0.03 2.82
C GLY A 88 1.10 -1.33 2.39
N LEU A 89 1.91 -2.37 2.21
CA LEU A 89 1.49 -3.73 1.91
C LEU A 89 2.37 -4.67 2.72
N ASP A 90 1.74 -5.54 3.50
CA ASP A 90 2.30 -6.75 4.09
C ASP A 90 1.67 -7.90 3.31
N SER A 91 2.46 -8.79 2.70
CA SER A 91 1.91 -9.87 1.86
C SER A 91 2.81 -11.09 1.89
N CYS A 92 2.18 -12.27 1.91
CA CYS A 92 2.85 -13.55 1.90
C CYS A 92 1.98 -14.58 1.18
N SER A 93 2.64 -15.55 0.55
CA SER A 93 1.99 -16.54 -0.30
C SER A 93 2.26 -17.95 0.21
N PHE A 94 1.28 -18.83 0.01
CA PHE A 94 1.32 -20.22 0.44
C PHE A 94 0.81 -21.14 -0.67
N ASP A 95 1.50 -22.25 -0.89
CA ASP A 95 0.98 -23.37 -1.67
C ASP A 95 0.09 -24.26 -0.81
N THR A 96 -1.00 -24.75 -1.39
CA THR A 96 -1.86 -25.79 -0.81
C THR A 96 -1.41 -27.17 -1.27
N GLU A 97 -1.77 -28.23 -0.54
CA GLU A 97 -1.39 -29.61 -0.89
C GLU A 97 -1.88 -30.07 -2.29
N ASP A 98 -3.00 -29.50 -2.75
CA ASP A 98 -3.61 -29.78 -4.06
C ASP A 98 -3.07 -28.87 -5.19
N GLY A 99 -2.02 -28.09 -4.91
CA GLY A 99 -1.34 -27.23 -5.89
C GLY A 99 -2.08 -25.93 -6.21
N GLY A 100 -3.02 -25.53 -5.35
CA GLY A 100 -3.59 -24.19 -5.33
C GLY A 100 -2.68 -23.21 -4.59
N MET A 101 -3.10 -21.95 -4.56
CA MET A 101 -2.36 -20.84 -3.96
C MET A 101 -3.26 -20.01 -3.07
N VAL A 102 -2.74 -19.65 -1.90
CA VAL A 102 -3.34 -18.70 -0.95
C VAL A 102 -2.40 -17.52 -0.81
N ILE A 103 -2.90 -16.30 -1.01
CA ILE A 103 -2.15 -15.08 -0.71
C ILE A 103 -2.87 -14.37 0.43
N MET A 104 -2.11 -14.02 1.47
CA MET A 104 -2.62 -13.28 2.61
C MET A 104 -1.93 -11.92 2.66
N SER A 105 -2.70 -10.86 2.90
CA SER A 105 -2.12 -9.52 2.96
C SER A 105 -2.82 -8.57 3.94
N GLY A 106 -2.06 -7.59 4.41
CA GLY A 106 -2.52 -6.35 5.02
C GLY A 106 -2.19 -5.18 4.09
N GLY A 107 -3.16 -4.36 3.73
CA GLY A 107 -3.01 -3.25 2.78
C GLY A 107 -3.48 -1.91 3.34
N ALA A 108 -2.72 -0.85 3.06
CA ALA A 108 -3.01 0.53 3.45
C ALA A 108 -4.05 1.19 2.51
N TYR A 109 -5.22 0.57 2.40
CA TYR A 109 -6.37 1.10 1.67
C TYR A 109 -7.68 0.68 2.33
N LYS A 110 -8.76 1.42 2.03
CA LYS A 110 -10.13 1.12 2.47
C LYS A 110 -10.88 0.25 1.45
N LEU A 111 -11.93 -0.45 1.88
CA LEU A 111 -12.78 -1.23 0.96
C LEU A 111 -13.42 -0.35 -0.12
N ALA A 112 -13.63 0.93 0.16
CA ALA A 112 -14.13 1.89 -0.82
C ALA A 112 -13.15 2.10 -2.01
N ALA A 113 -11.86 1.84 -1.83
CA ALA A 113 -10.87 1.86 -2.91
C ALA A 113 -10.98 0.59 -3.78
N VAL A 114 -11.23 -0.56 -3.13
CA VAL A 114 -11.46 -1.84 -3.80
C VAL A 114 -12.67 -1.73 -4.73
N THR A 115 -13.81 -1.21 -4.25
CA THR A 115 -15.03 -1.08 -5.07
C THR A 115 -14.89 -0.13 -6.26
N ARG A 116 -13.91 0.78 -6.25
CA ARG A 116 -13.62 1.67 -7.39
C ARG A 116 -12.75 1.02 -8.46
N ARG A 117 -11.87 0.10 -8.06
CA ARG A 117 -10.80 -0.45 -8.91
C ARG A 117 -11.08 -1.87 -9.38
N TRP A 118 -11.82 -2.65 -8.59
CA TRP A 118 -11.95 -4.09 -8.75
C TRP A 118 -13.40 -4.54 -8.87
N LEU A 119 -13.60 -5.76 -9.40
CA LEU A 119 -14.93 -6.32 -9.61
C LEU A 119 -15.46 -6.92 -8.30
N THR A 120 -16.47 -6.30 -7.71
CA THR A 120 -17.17 -6.88 -6.55
C THR A 120 -17.98 -8.10 -6.96
N LEU A 121 -17.92 -9.16 -6.17
CA LEU A 121 -18.64 -10.41 -6.44
C LEU A 121 -19.97 -10.48 -5.70
N ASP A 122 -20.91 -11.25 -6.24
CA ASP A 122 -22.19 -11.57 -5.58
C ASP A 122 -21.98 -12.71 -4.56
N TYR A 123 -21.12 -12.46 -3.57
CA TYR A 123 -20.85 -13.33 -2.45
C TYR A 123 -20.85 -12.49 -1.17
N SER A 124 -21.59 -12.91 -0.16
CA SER A 124 -21.69 -12.22 1.13
C SER A 124 -20.79 -12.88 2.17
N PRO A 125 -19.66 -12.25 2.57
CA PRO A 125 -18.86 -12.74 3.68
C PRO A 125 -19.67 -12.83 4.97
N LYS A 126 -19.29 -13.74 5.88
CA LYS A 126 -19.92 -13.91 7.18
C LYS A 126 -19.98 -12.59 7.95
N GLU A 127 -21.11 -12.35 8.60
CA GLU A 127 -21.41 -11.11 9.34
C GLU A 127 -20.33 -10.73 10.37
N SER A 128 -19.69 -11.72 11.01
CA SER A 128 -18.61 -11.50 11.99
C SER A 128 -17.41 -10.76 11.39
N LYS A 129 -17.26 -10.75 10.07
CA LYS A 129 -16.18 -10.07 9.36
C LYS A 129 -16.54 -8.65 8.92
N HIS A 130 -17.79 -8.19 9.02
CA HIS A 130 -18.13 -6.86 8.53
C HIS A 130 -17.40 -5.73 9.28
N PRO A 131 -17.00 -4.63 8.59
CA PRO A 131 -17.14 -4.39 7.14
C PRO A 131 -16.22 -5.30 6.31
N ALA A 132 -16.77 -5.96 5.30
CA ALA A 132 -16.08 -6.96 4.48
C ALA A 132 -16.71 -7.07 3.08
N LEU A 133 -15.92 -7.55 2.12
CA LEU A 133 -16.30 -7.64 0.70
C LEU A 133 -15.60 -8.83 0.03
N ALA A 134 -16.30 -9.47 -0.90
CA ALA A 134 -15.71 -10.40 -1.87
C ALA A 134 -15.48 -9.70 -3.22
N TYR A 135 -14.30 -9.87 -3.82
CA TYR A 135 -13.97 -9.24 -5.10
C TYR A 135 -12.94 -10.01 -5.93
N LYS A 136 -12.84 -9.67 -7.21
CA LYS A 136 -11.78 -10.10 -8.15
C LYS A 136 -11.00 -8.90 -8.66
N GLN A 137 -9.69 -9.07 -8.76
CA GLN A 137 -8.86 -8.11 -9.49
C GLN A 137 -9.11 -8.29 -10.99
N ASP A 138 -9.30 -7.20 -11.73
CA ASP A 138 -9.58 -7.25 -13.17
C ASP A 138 -8.35 -7.77 -13.92
N GLY A 139 -8.54 -8.77 -14.79
CA GLY A 139 -7.55 -9.09 -15.81
C GLY A 139 -6.92 -10.49 -15.87
N SER A 140 -7.46 -11.56 -15.24
CA SER A 140 -7.47 -12.95 -15.81
C SER A 140 -7.60 -14.13 -14.83
N ASP A 141 -7.61 -13.94 -13.51
CA ASP A 141 -7.58 -15.10 -12.61
C ASP A 141 -8.96 -15.47 -12.04
N ASP A 142 -9.40 -16.71 -12.30
CA ASP A 142 -10.45 -17.42 -11.58
C ASP A 142 -10.04 -17.59 -10.12
N SER A 143 -10.18 -16.51 -9.38
CA SER A 143 -9.79 -16.43 -7.99
C SER A 143 -10.71 -15.49 -7.24
N CYS A 144 -10.88 -15.71 -5.94
CA CYS A 144 -11.69 -14.83 -5.09
C CYS A 144 -10.83 -14.23 -3.99
N ASN A 145 -11.06 -12.96 -3.70
CA ASN A 145 -10.49 -12.25 -2.57
C ASN A 145 -11.59 -12.00 -1.54
N ILE A 146 -11.32 -12.29 -0.28
CA ILE A 146 -12.13 -11.91 0.86
C ILE A 146 -11.36 -10.87 1.66
N ALA A 147 -11.87 -9.65 1.69
CA ALA A 147 -11.27 -8.53 2.39
C ALA A 147 -12.15 -8.07 3.54
N ALA A 148 -11.52 -7.69 4.65
CA ALA A 148 -12.18 -7.08 5.81
C ALA A 148 -11.46 -5.78 6.20
N GLU A 149 -12.25 -4.76 6.48
CA GLU A 149 -11.72 -3.45 6.83
C GLU A 149 -11.21 -3.41 8.28
N THR A 150 -10.11 -2.68 8.47
CA THR A 150 -9.54 -2.28 9.76
C THR A 150 -9.49 -0.74 9.84
N PRO A 151 -9.32 -0.14 11.02
CA PRO A 151 -9.19 1.32 11.16
C PRO A 151 -8.12 1.91 10.24
N ARG A 152 -7.01 1.19 10.03
CA ARG A 152 -5.81 1.64 9.31
C ARG A 152 -5.54 0.94 7.98
N GLY A 153 -6.51 0.19 7.47
CA GLY A 153 -6.30 -0.55 6.23
C GLY A 153 -7.38 -1.58 5.96
N THR A 154 -6.97 -2.59 5.21
CA THR A 154 -7.74 -3.78 4.88
C THR A 154 -6.84 -4.99 5.10
N VAL A 155 -7.39 -6.07 5.63
CA VAL A 155 -6.73 -7.38 5.63
C VAL A 155 -7.52 -8.30 4.71
N GLU A 156 -6.83 -9.14 3.96
CA GLU A 156 -7.47 -9.97 2.95
C GLU A 156 -6.78 -11.30 2.71
N VAL A 157 -7.57 -12.23 2.18
CA VAL A 157 -7.09 -13.50 1.66
C VAL A 157 -7.59 -13.67 0.24
N HIS A 158 -6.67 -13.97 -0.65
CA HIS A 158 -6.87 -14.40 -2.01
C HIS A 158 -6.70 -15.91 -2.09
N PHE A 159 -7.62 -16.58 -2.78
CA PHE A 159 -7.50 -18.00 -3.10
C PHE A 159 -7.60 -18.22 -4.61
N LYS A 160 -6.62 -18.96 -5.14
CA LYS A 160 -6.56 -19.43 -6.51
C LYS A 160 -6.48 -20.96 -6.50
N PRO A 161 -7.46 -21.68 -7.06
CA PRO A 161 -7.39 -23.13 -7.15
C PRO A 161 -6.25 -23.56 -8.08
N SER A 162 -5.83 -24.83 -7.96
CA SER A 162 -4.90 -25.40 -8.94
C SER A 162 -5.54 -25.48 -10.33
N PHE A 163 -4.72 -25.52 -11.37
CA PHE A 163 -5.21 -25.56 -12.77
C PHE A 163 -6.00 -26.83 -13.11
N GLU A 164 -5.97 -27.86 -12.24
CA GLU A 164 -6.70 -29.12 -12.40
C GLU A 164 -8.08 -29.09 -11.73
N VAL A 165 -8.35 -28.09 -10.88
CA VAL A 165 -9.58 -27.97 -10.10
C VAL A 165 -10.45 -26.85 -10.66
N ASP A 166 -11.58 -27.23 -11.25
CA ASP A 166 -12.60 -26.31 -11.74
C ASP A 166 -13.62 -26.02 -10.63
N LEU A 167 -13.45 -24.89 -9.94
CA LEU A 167 -14.39 -24.40 -8.93
C LEU A 167 -15.24 -23.26 -9.49
N SER A 168 -16.53 -23.26 -9.18
CA SER A 168 -17.38 -22.11 -9.43
C SER A 168 -16.95 -20.91 -8.57
N GLU A 169 -17.29 -19.69 -9.01
CA GLU A 169 -16.96 -18.47 -8.27
C GLU A 169 -17.41 -18.49 -6.79
N PRO A 170 -18.64 -18.91 -6.45
CA PRO A 170 -19.05 -19.03 -5.05
C PRO A 170 -18.20 -20.03 -4.24
N GLU A 171 -17.75 -21.12 -4.87
CA GLU A 171 -16.88 -22.12 -4.22
C GLU A 171 -15.48 -21.56 -3.97
N GLN A 172 -14.93 -20.81 -4.93
CA GLN A 172 -13.65 -20.10 -4.75
C GLN A 172 -13.73 -19.10 -3.59
N CYS A 173 -14.83 -18.33 -3.49
CA CYS A 173 -15.04 -17.40 -2.39
C CYS A 173 -15.25 -18.09 -1.05
N ALA A 174 -15.94 -19.22 -1.02
CA ALA A 174 -16.08 -20.03 0.19
C ALA A 174 -14.71 -20.56 0.67
N GLN A 175 -13.83 -20.97 -0.24
CA GLN A 175 -12.47 -21.38 0.09
C GLN A 175 -11.62 -20.19 0.58
N ALA A 176 -11.65 -19.05 -0.13
CA ALA A 176 -10.99 -17.82 0.32
C ALA A 176 -11.45 -17.40 1.72
N GLU A 177 -12.76 -17.49 2.00
CA GLU A 177 -13.31 -17.16 3.31
C GLU A 177 -12.90 -18.17 4.40
N ASN A 178 -12.79 -19.44 4.05
CA ASN A 178 -12.29 -20.47 4.95
C ASN A 178 -10.82 -20.18 5.34
N TYR A 179 -9.95 -19.90 4.37
CA TYR A 179 -8.57 -19.51 4.66
C TYR A 179 -8.48 -18.19 5.43
N PHE A 180 -9.34 -17.23 5.13
CA PHE A 180 -9.47 -16.01 5.93
C PHE A 180 -9.77 -16.33 7.39
N ASP A 181 -10.75 -17.21 7.66
CA ASP A 181 -11.11 -17.60 9.03
C ASP A 181 -9.94 -18.30 9.74
N LEU A 182 -9.18 -19.14 9.04
CA LEU A 182 -8.09 -19.94 9.59
C LEU A 182 -6.80 -19.15 9.85
N LEU A 183 -6.52 -18.12 9.03
CA LEU A 183 -5.27 -17.36 9.04
C LEU A 183 -5.41 -15.96 9.66
N ILE A 184 -6.56 -15.31 9.48
CA ILE A 184 -6.82 -13.93 9.94
C ILE A 184 -7.91 -13.88 11.01
N GLY A 185 -8.89 -14.78 10.96
CA GLY A 185 -10.16 -14.67 11.71
C GLY A 185 -10.01 -14.44 13.21
N GLU A 186 -9.09 -15.15 13.87
CA GLU A 186 -8.85 -14.99 15.31
C GLU A 186 -8.24 -13.63 15.67
N LYS A 187 -7.48 -13.03 14.75
CA LYS A 187 -6.75 -11.77 14.91
C LYS A 187 -7.51 -10.55 14.40
N LEU A 188 -8.57 -10.74 13.60
CA LEU A 188 -9.34 -9.63 13.01
C LEU A 188 -9.81 -8.59 14.05
N ASN A 189 -10.25 -9.04 15.22
CA ASN A 189 -10.69 -8.13 16.29
C ASN A 189 -9.52 -7.37 16.96
N GLU A 190 -8.31 -7.92 16.92
CA GLU A 190 -7.09 -7.24 17.38
C GLU A 190 -6.71 -6.14 16.39
N TYR A 191 -6.67 -6.47 15.09
CA TYR A 191 -6.41 -5.49 14.02
C TYR A 191 -7.43 -4.35 13.99
N ARG A 192 -8.64 -4.58 14.49
CA ARG A 192 -9.69 -3.55 14.57
C ARG A 192 -9.63 -2.62 15.77
N LYS A 193 -8.81 -2.96 16.77
CA LYS A 193 -8.63 -2.13 17.97
C LYS A 193 -7.44 -1.18 17.86
N ASN A 194 -6.52 -1.48 16.95
CA ASN A 194 -5.27 -0.75 16.72
C ASN A 194 -5.43 0.24 15.57
#